data_AF-A0A971T140-F1
#
_entry.id   AF-A0A971T140-F1
#
_cell.length_a   1.000
_cell.length_b   1.000
_cell.length_c   1.000
_cell.angle_alpha   90.00
_cell.angle_beta   90.00
_cell.angle_gamma   90.00
#
_symmetry.space_group_name_H-M   'P 1'
#
loop_
_entity.id
_entity.type
_entity.pdbx_description
1 polymer ?
#
loop_
_entity_poly.entity_id
_entity_poly.type
_entity_poly.pdbx_seq_one_letter_code
_entity_poly.pdbx_strand_id
1 'polypeptide(L)'
;MEPKRTREDELAYLKDYLVSHGIDPFWANSALGWVRRVMAGNTHWVTDLRYPRVSRHKDYTGCIRRLTVRCTLHSASADAPGKIIYTFGVGKKGGHRVEIKAL
;
A
#
# COMPACT_ATOMS: atom_id res chain seq x y z
N MET A 1 21.57 0.37 15.56
CA MET A 1 20.12 0.63 15.62
C MET A 1 19.77 1.31 14.31
N GLU A 2 19.12 0.63 13.38
CA GLU A 2 18.72 1.28 12.11
C GLU A 2 17.73 2.40 12.42
N PRO A 3 17.86 3.59 11.80
CA PRO A 3 16.91 4.67 12.03
C PRO A 3 15.52 4.21 11.60
N LYS A 4 14.53 4.41 12.47
CA LYS A 4 13.12 4.12 12.16
C LYS A 4 12.74 5.00 10.96
N ARG A 5 12.42 4.38 9.81
CA ARG A 5 11.98 5.10 8.61
C ARG A 5 10.76 5.95 8.95
N THR A 6 10.74 7.17 8.43
CA THR A 6 9.52 7.99 8.51
C THR A 6 8.46 7.39 7.59
N ARG A 7 7.18 7.69 7.84
CA ARG A 7 6.08 7.24 6.98
C ARG A 7 6.32 7.69 5.52
N GLU A 8 6.84 8.89 5.35
CA GLU A 8 7.17 9.49 4.07
C GLU A 8 8.30 8.69 3.36
N ASP A 9 9.32 8.23 4.10
CA ASP A 9 10.35 7.34 3.55
C ASP A 9 9.78 5.98 3.14
N GLU A 10 8.86 5.42 3.92
CA GLU A 10 8.20 4.15 3.60
C GLU A 10 7.35 4.25 2.33
N LEU A 11 6.62 5.35 2.17
CA LEU A 11 5.84 5.63 0.97
C LEU A 11 6.72 5.90 -0.24
N ALA A 12 7.85 6.59 -0.07
CA ALA A 12 8.84 6.80 -1.13
C ALA A 12 9.43 5.47 -1.62
N TYR A 13 9.88 4.61 -0.69
CA TYR A 13 10.34 3.26 -1.01
C TYR A 13 9.29 2.45 -1.78
N LEU A 14 8.02 2.52 -1.36
CA LEU A 14 6.93 1.82 -2.02
C LEU A 14 6.66 2.39 -3.43
N LYS A 15 6.81 3.70 -3.63
CA LYS A 15 6.73 4.34 -4.95
C LYS A 15 7.80 3.81 -5.89
N ASP A 16 9.05 3.80 -5.45
CA ASP A 16 10.19 3.35 -6.25
C ASP A 16 10.05 1.87 -6.63
N TYR A 17 9.56 1.06 -5.69
CA TYR A 17 9.19 -0.33 -5.96
C TYR A 17 8.12 -0.44 -7.06
N LEU A 18 7.05 0.34 -7.01
CA LEU A 18 5.98 0.29 -8.02
C LEU A 18 6.49 0.72 -9.40
N VAL A 19 7.22 1.82 -9.48
CA VAL A 19 7.75 2.37 -10.73
C VAL A 19 8.76 1.40 -11.37
N SER A 20 9.67 0.83 -10.58
CA SER A 20 10.63 -0.18 -11.06
C SER A 20 9.96 -1.47 -11.57
N HIS A 21 8.72 -1.74 -11.15
CA HIS A 21 7.91 -2.87 -11.62
C HIS A 21 6.97 -2.50 -12.79
N GLY A 22 7.20 -1.34 -13.41
CA GLY A 22 6.47 -0.89 -14.60
C GLY A 22 5.05 -0.42 -14.30
N ILE A 23 4.80 0.07 -13.07
CA ILE A 23 3.59 0.85 -12.77
C ILE A 23 3.85 2.29 -13.18
N ASP A 24 2.91 2.88 -13.90
CA ASP A 24 3.00 4.29 -14.27
C ASP A 24 3.01 5.18 -13.00
N PRO A 25 3.84 6.24 -12.95
CA PRO A 25 3.89 7.13 -11.79
C PRO A 25 2.53 7.70 -11.37
N PHE A 26 1.61 7.97 -12.29
CA PHE A 26 0.25 8.40 -11.96
C PHE A 26 -0.48 7.34 -11.12
N TRP A 27 -0.48 6.09 -11.59
CA TRP A 27 -1.14 4.98 -10.90
C TRP A 27 -0.46 4.62 -9.58
N ALA A 28 0.87 4.72 -9.52
CA ALA A 28 1.62 4.54 -8.29
C ALA A 28 1.25 5.59 -7.23
N ASN A 29 1.31 6.89 -7.58
CA ASN A 29 0.95 7.98 -6.67
C ASN A 29 -0.52 7.87 -6.21
N SER A 30 -1.43 7.49 -7.11
CA SER A 30 -2.83 7.25 -6.78
C SER A 30 -2.97 6.16 -5.71
N ALA A 31 -2.37 4.99 -5.92
CA ALA A 31 -2.39 3.89 -4.94
C ALA A 31 -1.77 4.30 -3.60
N LEU A 32 -0.67 5.05 -3.62
CA LEU A 32 -0.01 5.54 -2.39
C LEU A 32 -0.87 6.53 -1.61
N GLY A 33 -1.69 7.35 -2.27
CA GLY A 33 -2.65 8.22 -1.59
C GLY A 33 -3.64 7.43 -0.73
N TRP A 34 -4.11 6.29 -1.26
CA TRP A 34 -5.00 5.39 -0.55
C TRP A 34 -4.30 4.63 0.58
N VAL A 35 -3.08 4.13 0.35
CA VAL A 35 -2.25 3.50 1.40
C VAL A 35 -1.96 4.49 2.53
N ARG A 36 -1.54 5.71 2.20
CA ARG A 36 -1.24 6.78 3.17
C ARG A 36 -2.44 7.09 4.06
N ARG A 37 -3.64 7.19 3.47
CA ARG A 37 -4.88 7.45 4.22
C ARG A 37 -5.15 6.36 5.26
N VAL A 38 -4.87 5.11 4.90
CA VAL A 38 -5.07 3.95 5.76
C VAL A 38 -4.00 3.85 6.85
N MET A 39 -2.76 4.23 6.55
CA MET A 39 -1.69 4.29 7.57
C MET A 39 -1.99 5.30 8.68
N ALA A 40 -2.80 6.32 8.41
CA ALA A 40 -3.21 7.37 9.34
C ALA A 40 -4.61 7.13 9.96
N GLY A 41 -5.15 5.92 9.90
CA GLY A 41 -6.49 5.61 10.41
C GLY A 41 -6.62 5.77 11.92
N ASN A 42 -7.79 6.21 12.40
CA ASN A 42 -8.04 6.48 13.83
C ASN A 42 -8.05 5.24 14.72
N THR A 43 -8.46 4.08 14.18
CA THR A 43 -8.58 2.84 14.98
C THR A 43 -7.27 2.05 15.03
N HIS A 44 -6.47 2.12 13.97
CA HIS A 44 -5.17 1.47 13.86
C HIS A 44 -4.25 2.37 13.03
N TRP A 45 -3.04 2.64 13.51
CA TRP A 45 -2.00 3.24 12.68
C TRP A 45 -1.04 2.17 12.20
N VAL A 46 -0.48 2.38 11.01
CA VAL A 46 0.36 1.38 10.34
C VAL A 46 1.76 1.92 10.16
N THR A 47 2.75 1.12 10.52
CA THR A 47 4.15 1.39 10.20
C THR A 47 4.80 0.14 9.62
N ASP A 48 6.07 0.24 9.29
CA ASP A 48 6.94 -0.88 8.97
C ASP A 48 6.52 -1.60 7.69
N LEU A 49 6.38 -0.83 6.60
CA LEU A 49 5.97 -1.37 5.31
C LEU A 49 7.06 -2.27 4.72
N ARG A 50 6.74 -3.56 4.52
CA ARG A 50 7.68 -4.59 4.07
C ARG A 50 7.10 -5.50 2.99
N TYR A 51 8.01 -6.10 2.22
CA TYR A 51 7.71 -7.15 1.23
C TYR A 51 6.55 -6.80 0.27
N PRO A 52 6.62 -5.67 -0.45
CA PRO A 52 5.58 -5.28 -1.37
C PRO A 52 5.44 -6.33 -2.49
N ARG A 53 4.19 -6.57 -2.90
CA ARG A 53 3.82 -7.41 -4.04
C ARG A 53 2.81 -6.67 -4.90
N VAL A 54 3.10 -6.54 -6.19
CA VAL A 54 2.23 -5.85 -7.14
C VAL A 54 1.76 -6.78 -8.25
N SER A 55 0.51 -6.61 -8.68
CA SER A 55 0.01 -7.15 -9.93
C SER A 55 -0.57 -6.03 -10.79
N ARG A 56 -0.43 -6.21 -12.11
CA ARG A 56 -0.83 -5.24 -13.13
C ARG A 56 -2.14 -5.67 -13.79
N HIS A 57 -2.87 -4.71 -14.33
CA HIS A 57 -3.94 -5.01 -15.28
C HIS A 57 -3.35 -5.49 -16.59
N LYS A 58 -4.00 -6.47 -17.23
CA LYS A 58 -3.56 -6.99 -18.53
C LYS A 58 -3.91 -6.02 -19.66
N ASP A 59 -5.06 -5.36 -19.53
CA ASP A 59 -5.67 -4.54 -20.58
C ASP A 59 -5.36 -3.04 -20.43
N TYR A 60 -4.68 -2.65 -19.34
CA TYR A 60 -4.33 -1.26 -19.04
C TYR A 60 -2.85 -1.16 -18.69
N THR A 61 -2.05 -0.75 -19.67
CA THR A 61 -0.60 -0.58 -19.53
C THR A 61 -0.25 0.33 -18.36
N GLY A 62 0.71 -0.11 -17.52
CA GLY A 62 1.15 0.66 -16.36
C GLY A 62 0.13 0.76 -15.22
N CYS A 63 -1.07 0.19 -15.36
CA CYS A 63 -2.11 0.29 -14.34
C CYS A 63 -1.97 -0.82 -13.30
N ILE A 64 -1.96 -0.41 -12.03
CA ILE A 64 -1.94 -1.30 -10.89
C ILE A 64 -3.30 -2.00 -10.74
N ARG A 65 -3.30 -3.33 -10.60
CA ARG A 65 -4.51 -4.10 -10.28
C ARG A 65 -4.60 -4.35 -8.77
N ARG A 66 -3.49 -4.76 -8.16
CA ARG A 66 -3.42 -5.06 -6.73
C ARG A 66 -2.03 -4.74 -6.21
N LEU A 67 -1.99 -4.17 -5.02
CA LEU A 67 -0.80 -4.01 -4.19
C LEU A 67 -1.05 -4.70 -2.86
N THR A 68 -0.11 -5.51 -2.40
CA THR A 68 -0.12 -6.09 -1.06
C THR A 68 1.19 -5.78 -0.38
N VAL A 69 1.14 -5.24 0.83
CA VAL A 69 2.31 -4.84 1.61
C VAL A 69 2.12 -5.37 3.02
N ARG A 70 3.13 -6.05 3.58
CA ARG A 70 3.12 -6.44 4.99
C ARG A 70 3.44 -5.22 5.85
N CYS A 71 2.93 -5.19 7.06
CA CYS A 71 3.12 -4.06 7.96
C CYS A 71 2.98 -4.48 9.43
N THR A 72 3.29 -3.54 10.33
CA THR A 72 2.91 -3.61 11.73
C THR A 72 1.66 -2.76 11.95
N LEU A 73 0.63 -3.37 12.52
CA LEU A 73 -0.60 -2.71 12.95
C LEU A 73 -0.47 -2.35 14.41
N HIS A 74 -0.62 -1.08 14.71
CA HIS A 74 -0.60 -0.59 16.07
C HIS A 74 -2.03 -0.28 16.52
N SER A 75 -2.35 -0.66 17.75
CA SER A 75 -3.59 -0.33 18.43
C SER A 75 -3.30 0.10 19.86
N ALA A 76 -4.29 0.62 20.56
CA ALA A 76 -4.15 0.90 21.99
C ALA A 76 -3.88 -0.36 22.84
N SER A 77 -4.23 -1.54 22.33
CA SER A 77 -4.13 -2.81 23.06
C SER A 77 -2.81 -3.53 22.83
N ALA A 78 -2.30 -3.54 21.59
CA ALA A 78 -1.04 -4.18 21.22
C ALA A 78 -0.65 -3.86 19.77
N ASP A 79 0.62 -4.17 19.47
CA ASP A 79 1.16 -4.24 18.11
C ASP A 79 0.97 -5.66 17.55
N ALA A 80 0.55 -5.75 16.29
CA ALA A 80 0.32 -7.02 15.60
C ALA A 80 0.85 -6.99 14.16
N PRO A 81 1.36 -8.11 13.63
CA PRO A 81 1.66 -8.20 12.21
C PRO A 81 0.38 -8.07 11.37
N GLY A 82 0.48 -7.41 10.24
CA GLY A 82 -0.64 -7.21 9.33
C GLY A 82 -0.23 -7.06 7.88
N LYS A 83 -1.22 -6.74 7.05
CA LYS A 83 -1.03 -6.39 5.65
C LYS A 83 -2.05 -5.37 5.18
N ILE A 84 -1.59 -4.47 4.33
CA ILE A 84 -2.43 -3.59 3.51
C ILE A 84 -2.64 -4.27 2.15
N ILE A 85 -3.90 -4.31 1.71
CA ILE A 85 -4.28 -4.81 0.40
C ILE A 85 -5.00 -3.68 -0.33
N TYR A 86 -4.34 -3.06 -1.29
CA TYR A 86 -4.95 -2.12 -2.22
C TYR A 86 -5.35 -2.85 -3.51
N THR A 87 -6.52 -2.53 -4.05
CA THR A 87 -6.99 -3.00 -5.35
C THR A 87 -7.61 -1.86 -6.14
N PHE A 88 -7.39 -1.88 -7.45
CA PHE A 88 -8.06 -1.00 -8.39
C PHE A 88 -8.91 -1.84 -9.34
N GLY A 89 -10.22 -1.66 -9.27
CA GLY A 89 -11.16 -2.27 -10.19
C GLY A 89 -11.34 -1.42 -11.45
N VAL A 90 -11.61 -2.08 -12.58
CA VAL A 90 -11.96 -1.45 -13.86
C VAL A 90 -13.40 -1.81 -14.24
N GLY A 91 -14.05 -0.98 -15.05
CA GLY A 91 -15.43 -1.18 -15.51
C GLY A 91 -16.48 -1.06 -14.40
N LYS A 92 -17.49 -1.95 -14.39
CA LYS A 92 -18.63 -1.91 -13.44
C LYS A 92 -18.24 -2.09 -11.96
N LYS A 93 -17.03 -2.58 -11.68
CA LYS A 93 -16.46 -2.69 -10.32
C LYS A 93 -15.40 -1.60 -10.06
N GLY A 94 -15.48 -0.51 -10.81
CA GLY A 94 -14.48 0.56 -10.88
C GLY A 94 -14.13 1.19 -9.54
N GLY A 95 -12.88 1.63 -9.43
CA GLY A 95 -12.41 2.46 -8.33
C GLY A 95 -11.45 1.76 -7.39
N HIS A 96 -10.99 2.55 -6.41
CA HIS A 96 -9.98 2.16 -5.45
C HIS A 96 -10.63 1.49 -4.24
N ARG A 97 -9.98 0.43 -3.75
CA ARG A 97 -10.36 -0.23 -2.50
C ARG A 97 -9.11 -0.55 -1.71
N VAL A 98 -9.16 -0.32 -0.40
CA VAL A 98 -8.09 -0.70 0.52
C VAL A 98 -8.67 -1.50 1.66
N GLU A 99 -8.02 -2.60 1.99
CA GLU A 99 -8.31 -3.42 3.16
C GLU A 99 -7.06 -3.51 4.04
N ILE A 100 -7.25 -3.50 5.36
CA ILE A 100 -6.22 -3.90 6.33
C ILE A 100 -6.62 -5.25 6.91
N LYS A 101 -5.67 -6.17 7.05
CA LYS A 101 -5.88 -7.45 7.74
C LYS A 101 -4.75 -7.71 8.73
N ALA A 102 -5.09 -8.10 9.95
CA ALA A 102 -4.16 -8.75 10.85
C ALA A 102 -3.74 -10.13 10.27
N LEU A 103 -2.53 -10.58 10.62
CA LEU A 103 -1.97 -11.86 10.18
C LEU A 103 -2.00 -12.92 11.29
#